data_AF-W2STE8-F1
#
_entry.id   AF-W2STE8-F1
#
_cell.length_a   1.000
_cell.length_b   1.000
_cell.length_c   1.000
_cell.angle_alpha   90.00
_cell.angle_beta   90.00
_cell.angle_gamma   90.00
#
_symmetry.space_group_name_H-M   'P 1'
#
loop_
_entity.id
_entity.type
_entity.pdbx_description
1 polymer ?
#
loop_
_entity_poly.entity_id
_entity_poly.type
_entity_poly.pdbx_seq_one_letter_code
_entity_poly.pdbx_strand_id
1 'polypeptide(L)'
;KAGVPESLYTATRGTLSIDPIKKRPPVKKQGAKKKRPLDSVDIISEQNRLHLRSRFNSRERDMLIMIRAVGFFLNPVYRFWLDPAVVRDIMHEYIPESRSKTVQSLMAAGVREMVRPSQLAYLQRIVRNLSTFQEMRDLRFQMASEPLSTSESKTTFFRNAFDVANRLLFM
;
A
#
# COMPACT_ATOMS: atom_id res chain seq x y z
N LYS A 1 -43.03 -40.76 26.69
CA LYS A 1 -44.03 -40.83 27.78
C LYS A 1 -43.55 -39.84 28.85
N ALA A 2 -44.10 -38.63 28.86
CA ALA A 2 -45.12 -38.17 29.83
C ALA A 2 -44.56 -38.15 31.26
N GLY A 3 -44.60 -37.08 32.04
CA GLY A 3 -45.29 -35.80 31.94
C GLY A 3 -44.93 -34.94 33.16
N VAL A 4 -45.30 -33.66 33.10
CA VAL A 4 -45.34 -32.73 34.23
C VAL A 4 -46.59 -33.03 35.08
N PRO A 5 -46.59 -32.71 36.39
CA PRO A 5 -47.69 -31.90 36.94
C PRO A 5 -47.16 -30.75 37.84
N GLU A 6 -47.61 -29.51 37.60
CA GLU A 6 -48.60 -28.74 38.38
C GLU A 6 -48.13 -28.34 39.79
N SER A 7 -47.76 -27.07 39.99
CA SER A 7 -48.65 -25.94 40.39
C SER A 7 -49.18 -26.06 41.81
N LEU A 8 -48.74 -25.15 42.70
CA LEU A 8 -49.59 -24.57 43.74
C LEU A 8 -49.03 -23.20 44.15
N TYR A 9 -49.87 -22.18 43.95
CA TYR A 9 -49.66 -20.80 44.34
C TYR A 9 -49.76 -20.64 45.86
N THR A 10 -48.94 -19.77 46.44
CA THR A 10 -49.35 -19.07 47.66
C THR A 10 -48.87 -17.63 47.59
N ALA A 11 -49.83 -16.72 47.44
CA ALA A 11 -49.63 -15.29 47.49
C ALA A 11 -49.43 -14.86 48.94
N THR A 12 -48.38 -14.10 49.22
CA THR A 12 -48.40 -13.17 50.36
C THR A 12 -47.79 -11.84 49.90
N ARG A 13 -48.65 -10.82 49.92
CA ARG A 13 -48.30 -9.41 49.73
C ARG A 13 -47.29 -8.98 50.79
N GLY A 14 -46.18 -8.39 50.38
CA GLY A 14 -45.19 -7.74 51.25
C GLY A 14 -44.63 -6.49 50.56
N THR A 15 -45.11 -5.35 51.02
CA THR A 15 -44.67 -3.95 50.82
C THR A 15 -43.37 -3.68 50.04
N LEU A 16 -43.51 -2.88 48.97
CA LEU A 16 -42.43 -2.23 48.24
C LEU A 16 -41.72 -1.20 49.14
N SER A 17 -40.45 -1.44 49.48
CA SER A 17 -39.51 -0.42 49.92
C SER A 17 -38.72 0.06 48.71
N ILE A 18 -39.05 1.25 48.21
CA ILE A 18 -38.31 1.94 47.14
C ILE A 18 -37.06 2.57 47.78
N ASP A 19 -35.90 1.95 47.59
CA ASP A 19 -34.63 2.56 47.93
C ASP A 19 -34.31 3.73 46.98
N PRO A 20 -33.78 4.86 47.48
CA PRO A 20 -33.43 6.00 46.62
C PRO A 20 -32.24 5.66 45.72
N ILE A 21 -32.42 5.96 44.42
CA ILE A 21 -31.45 5.77 43.34
C ILE A 21 -30.10 6.41 43.71
N LYS A 22 -29.12 5.60 44.11
CA LYS A 22 -27.70 5.98 44.08
C LYS A 22 -27.29 6.16 42.62
N LYS A 23 -27.11 7.41 42.18
CA LYS A 23 -26.45 7.76 40.91
C LYS A 23 -25.10 7.04 40.85
N ARG A 24 -24.98 6.04 39.97
CA ARG A 24 -23.70 5.38 39.66
C ARG A 24 -22.73 6.43 39.10
N PRO A 25 -21.48 6.52 39.59
CA PRO A 25 -20.49 7.41 39.00
C PRO A 25 -20.17 6.95 37.57
N PRO A 26 -19.78 7.87 36.66
CA PRO A 26 -19.46 7.51 35.29
C PRO A 26 -18.27 6.55 35.28
N VAL A 27 -18.47 5.40 34.62
CA VAL A 27 -17.42 4.40 34.38
C VAL A 27 -16.29 5.09 33.62
N LYS A 28 -15.19 5.42 34.31
CA LYS A 28 -13.93 5.82 33.68
C LYS A 28 -13.53 4.66 32.76
N LYS A 29 -13.50 4.91 31.44
CA LYS A 29 -12.94 3.99 30.45
C LYS A 29 -11.50 3.66 30.86
N GLN A 30 -11.31 2.53 31.52
CA GLN A 30 -9.99 1.96 31.78
C GLN A 30 -9.42 1.52 30.42
N GLY A 31 -8.25 2.04 30.06
CA GLY A 31 -7.46 1.49 28.95
C GLY A 31 -6.91 2.47 27.92
N ALA A 32 -7.06 3.79 28.06
CA ALA A 32 -6.25 4.72 27.26
C ALA A 32 -4.81 4.69 27.80
N LYS A 33 -3.98 3.78 27.29
CA LYS A 33 -2.53 3.79 27.56
C LYS A 33 -2.02 5.20 27.26
N LYS A 34 -1.49 5.90 28.28
CA LYS A 34 -0.82 7.19 28.08
C LYS A 34 0.25 6.97 27.02
N LYS A 35 0.13 7.64 25.87
CA LYS A 35 1.13 7.56 24.80
C LYS A 35 2.47 8.01 25.39
N ARG A 36 3.57 7.34 25.01
CA ARG A 36 4.92 7.71 25.45
C ARG A 36 5.17 9.20 25.15
N PRO A 37 5.92 9.92 25.98
CA PRO A 37 6.39 11.26 25.61
C PRO A 37 7.17 11.16 24.30
N LEU A 38 6.93 12.09 23.37
CA LEU A 38 7.63 12.13 22.09
C LEU A 38 9.11 12.40 22.35
N ASP A 39 9.98 11.61 21.73
CA ASP A 39 11.42 11.87 21.76
C ASP A 39 11.79 12.96 20.74
N SER A 40 13.04 13.43 20.77
CA SER A 40 13.53 14.45 19.84
C SER A 40 13.43 14.02 18.38
N VAL A 41 13.53 12.73 18.09
CA VAL A 41 13.41 12.16 16.75
C VAL A 41 11.95 12.21 16.28
N ASP A 42 10.99 11.90 17.15
CA ASP A 42 9.56 11.99 16.87
C ASP A 42 9.15 13.44 16.57
N ILE A 43 9.65 14.41 17.34
CA ILE A 43 9.38 15.84 17.14
C ILE A 43 9.92 16.30 15.78
N ILE A 44 11.16 15.94 15.44
CA ILE A 44 11.77 16.25 14.13
C ILE A 44 11.02 15.55 13.00
N SER A 45 10.56 14.32 13.23
CA SER A 45 9.78 13.53 12.28
C SER A 45 8.41 14.13 12.00
N GLU A 46 7.75 14.67 13.03
CA GLU A 46 6.47 15.38 12.92
C GLU A 46 6.64 16.72 12.20
N GLN A 47 7.63 17.54 12.59
CA GLN A 47 7.97 18.81 11.93
C GLN A 47 8.28 18.62 10.44
N ASN A 48 9.06 17.60 10.10
CA ASN A 48 9.44 17.29 8.71
C ASN A 48 8.39 16.46 7.96
N ARG A 49 7.25 16.15 8.60
CA ARG A 49 6.18 15.31 8.05
C ARG A 49 6.69 13.96 7.54
N LEU A 50 7.75 13.39 8.13
CA LEU A 50 8.39 12.15 7.69
C LEU A 50 7.40 10.97 7.71
N HIS A 51 6.44 10.97 8.62
CA HIS A 51 5.34 9.99 8.67
C HIS A 51 4.47 10.00 7.42
N LEU A 52 4.21 11.18 6.84
CA LEU A 52 3.49 11.29 5.57
C LEU A 52 4.36 10.80 4.41
N ARG A 53 5.68 10.94 4.49
CA ARG A 53 6.61 10.45 3.48
C ARG A 53 6.78 8.93 3.51
N SER A 54 6.61 8.28 4.66
CA SER A 54 6.82 6.82 4.80
C SER A 54 5.56 5.97 4.62
N ARG A 55 4.35 6.56 4.66
CA ARG A 55 3.08 5.83 4.51
C ARG A 55 2.64 5.70 3.06
N PHE A 56 2.72 4.50 2.50
CA PHE A 56 2.27 4.21 1.14
C PHE A 56 0.86 3.61 1.14
N ASN A 57 -0.05 4.20 0.37
CA ASN A 57 -1.38 3.67 0.08
C ASN A 57 -1.29 2.52 -0.96
N SER A 58 -2.39 1.81 -1.20
CA SER A 58 -2.40 0.66 -2.12
C SER A 58 -2.06 1.07 -3.56
N ARG A 59 -2.61 2.18 -4.04
CA ARG A 59 -2.37 2.69 -5.40
C ARG A 59 -0.90 3.04 -5.64
N GLU A 60 -0.25 3.67 -4.66
CA GLU A 60 1.19 3.96 -4.72
C GLU A 60 2.02 2.68 -4.80
N ARG A 61 1.63 1.64 -4.05
CA ARG A 61 2.32 0.34 -4.06
C ARG A 61 2.14 -0.38 -5.39
N ASP A 62 0.92 -0.43 -5.90
CA ASP A 62 0.60 -1.04 -7.19
C ASP A 62 1.36 -0.34 -8.33
N MET A 63 1.46 0.99 -8.27
CA MET A 63 2.25 1.76 -9.23
C MET A 63 3.75 1.42 -9.17
N LEU A 64 4.32 1.30 -7.96
CA LEU A 64 5.72 0.88 -7.80
C LEU A 64 5.97 -0.54 -8.35
N ILE A 65 4.99 -1.45 -8.20
CA ILE A 65 5.05 -2.80 -8.77
C ILE A 65 4.99 -2.75 -10.29
N MET A 66 4.10 -1.92 -10.85
CA MET A 66 3.96 -1.70 -12.29
C MET A 66 5.25 -1.16 -12.93
N ILE A 67 5.83 -0.11 -12.36
CA ILE A 67 7.13 0.45 -12.79
C ILE A 67 8.19 -0.67 -12.85
N ARG A 68 8.25 -1.49 -11.80
CA ARG A 68 9.21 -2.60 -11.74
C ARG A 68 8.92 -3.71 -12.75
N ALA A 69 7.65 -4.01 -13.01
CA ALA A 69 7.24 -5.00 -13.99
C ALA A 69 7.65 -4.59 -15.41
N VAL A 70 7.46 -3.31 -15.78
CA VAL A 70 7.92 -2.79 -17.07
C VAL A 70 9.45 -2.89 -17.20
N GLY A 71 10.18 -2.53 -16.14
CA GLY A 71 11.65 -2.66 -16.13
C GLY A 71 12.12 -4.11 -16.32
N PHE A 72 11.47 -5.05 -15.63
CA PHE A 72 11.75 -6.48 -15.78
C PHE A 72 11.39 -7.02 -17.16
N PHE A 73 10.28 -6.56 -17.72
CA PHE A 73 9.81 -7.00 -19.03
C PHE A 73 10.79 -6.57 -20.14
N LEU A 74 11.23 -5.32 -20.10
CA LEU A 74 12.20 -4.80 -21.05
C LEU A 74 13.53 -5.53 -20.90
N ASN A 75 14.14 -5.52 -19.72
CA ASN A 75 15.46 -6.12 -19.48
C ASN A 75 15.45 -7.09 -18.30
N PRO A 76 15.27 -8.41 -18.55
CA PRO A 76 15.22 -9.39 -17.47
C PRO A 76 16.60 -9.79 -16.92
N VAL A 77 17.69 -9.53 -17.66
CA VAL A 77 19.06 -10.01 -17.33
C VAL A 77 19.71 -9.11 -16.28
N TYR A 78 19.60 -7.80 -16.46
CA TYR A 78 20.00 -6.85 -15.45
C TYR A 78 18.81 -6.65 -14.54
N ARG A 79 18.94 -6.97 -13.25
CA ARG A 79 18.02 -6.53 -12.19
C ARG A 79 17.88 -5.01 -12.31
N PHE A 80 16.96 -4.55 -13.16
CA PHE A 80 16.90 -3.18 -13.65
C PHE A 80 16.69 -2.27 -12.44
N TRP A 81 17.78 -1.69 -11.95
CA TRP A 81 17.69 -0.51 -11.12
C TRP A 81 17.45 0.62 -12.11
N LEU A 82 16.16 0.82 -12.38
CA LEU A 82 15.70 2.06 -12.98
C LEU A 82 16.35 3.20 -12.21
N ASP A 83 16.84 4.21 -12.92
CA ASP A 83 17.36 5.41 -12.28
C ASP A 83 16.33 5.88 -11.22
N PRO A 84 16.75 6.01 -9.95
CA PRO A 84 15.85 6.40 -8.87
C PRO A 84 15.08 7.71 -9.15
N ALA A 85 15.67 8.62 -9.95
CA ALA A 85 14.99 9.84 -10.40
C ALA A 85 13.77 9.53 -11.27
N VAL A 86 13.87 8.54 -12.17
CA VAL A 86 12.78 8.15 -13.07
C VAL A 86 11.63 7.52 -12.29
N VAL A 87 11.92 6.68 -11.28
CA VAL A 87 10.89 6.16 -10.37
C VAL A 87 10.14 7.31 -9.69
N ARG A 88 10.88 8.29 -9.14
CA ARG A 88 10.28 9.47 -8.49
C ARG A 88 9.38 10.21 -9.45
N ASP A 89 9.88 10.52 -10.64
CA ASP A 89 9.16 11.38 -11.55
C ASP A 89 7.87 10.72 -12.05
N ILE A 90 7.92 9.44 -12.44
CA ILE A 90 6.70 8.68 -12.81
C ILE A 90 5.71 8.65 -11.65
N MET A 91 6.18 8.36 -10.44
CA MET A 91 5.32 8.34 -9.26
C MET A 91 4.68 9.71 -9.00
N HIS A 92 5.42 10.80 -9.15
CA HIS A 92 4.94 12.17 -8.90
C HIS A 92 3.99 12.68 -9.99
N GLU A 93 4.16 12.17 -11.21
CA GLU A 93 3.35 12.47 -12.38
C GLU A 93 2.00 11.74 -12.32
N TYR A 94 2.02 10.41 -12.15
CA TYR A 94 0.82 9.57 -12.19
C TYR A 94 0.09 9.45 -10.86
N ILE A 95 0.77 9.65 -9.73
CA ILE A 95 0.20 9.56 -8.37
C ILE A 95 0.49 10.87 -7.62
N PRO A 96 -0.39 11.88 -7.74
CA PRO A 96 -0.16 13.20 -7.13
C PRO A 96 0.08 13.14 -5.61
N GLU A 97 -0.52 12.18 -4.91
CA GLU A 97 -0.33 11.94 -3.47
C GLU A 97 1.12 11.57 -3.13
N SER A 98 1.84 10.98 -4.11
CA SER A 98 3.23 10.58 -3.98
C SER A 98 4.22 11.74 -4.13
N ARG A 99 3.80 12.96 -4.49
CA ARG A 99 4.71 14.12 -4.67
C ARG A 99 5.47 14.51 -3.40
N SER A 100 4.91 14.17 -2.24
CA SER A 100 5.56 14.39 -0.95
C SER A 100 6.69 13.38 -0.65
N LYS A 101 6.78 12.28 -1.41
CA LYS A 101 7.72 11.17 -1.21
C LYS A 101 9.09 11.49 -1.77
N THR A 102 10.13 11.15 -1.02
CA THR A 102 11.51 11.23 -1.52
C THR A 102 11.85 10.02 -2.36
N VAL A 103 12.83 10.17 -3.25
CA VAL A 103 13.42 9.06 -4.04
C VAL A 103 13.73 7.84 -3.15
N GLN A 104 14.42 8.06 -2.03
CA GLN A 104 14.81 7.01 -1.10
C GLN A 104 13.59 6.28 -0.52
N SER A 105 12.53 7.01 -0.14
CA SER A 105 11.32 6.41 0.39
C SER A 105 10.58 5.55 -0.64
N LEU A 106 10.55 5.98 -1.90
CA LEU A 106 9.95 5.26 -3.03
C LEU A 106 10.71 3.98 -3.35
N MET A 107 12.04 4.07 -3.45
CA MET A 107 12.91 2.91 -3.70
C MET A 107 12.78 1.87 -2.58
N ALA A 108 12.81 2.33 -1.31
CA ALA A 108 12.65 1.45 -0.17
C ALA A 108 11.25 0.79 -0.15
N ALA A 109 10.19 1.53 -0.48
CA ALA A 109 8.85 0.97 -0.59
C ALA A 109 8.76 -0.08 -1.71
N GLY A 110 9.28 0.23 -2.91
CA GLY A 110 9.25 -0.69 -4.05
C GLY A 110 10.00 -1.99 -3.79
N VAL A 111 11.10 -1.97 -3.04
CA VAL A 111 11.80 -3.20 -2.60
C VAL A 111 10.98 -3.97 -1.56
N ARG A 112 10.40 -3.28 -0.57
CA ARG A 112 9.57 -3.92 0.45
C ARG A 112 8.33 -4.60 -0.12
N GLU A 113 7.71 -4.03 -1.16
CA GLU A 113 6.56 -4.67 -1.80
C GLU A 113 6.94 -6.01 -2.44
N MET A 114 8.14 -6.16 -2.99
CA MET A 114 8.58 -7.40 -3.66
C MET A 114 8.73 -8.60 -2.73
N VAL A 115 8.95 -8.36 -1.44
CA VAL A 115 9.09 -9.43 -0.44
C VAL A 115 7.78 -9.74 0.28
N ARG A 116 6.70 -9.00 0.01
CA ARG A 116 5.39 -9.32 0.57
C ARG A 116 4.81 -10.57 -0.10
N PRO A 117 4.00 -11.36 0.62
CA PRO A 117 3.32 -12.51 0.04
C PRO A 117 2.54 -12.11 -1.21
N SER A 118 2.54 -12.98 -2.22
CA SER A 118 1.83 -12.83 -3.51
C SER A 118 2.26 -11.68 -4.43
N GLN A 119 3.06 -10.71 -3.98
CA GLN A 119 3.42 -9.55 -4.80
C GLN A 119 4.38 -9.89 -5.94
N LEU A 120 5.30 -10.84 -5.72
CA LEU A 120 6.14 -11.35 -6.81
C LEU A 120 5.30 -12.06 -7.88
N ALA A 121 4.29 -12.83 -7.47
CA ALA A 121 3.38 -13.50 -8.40
C ALA A 121 2.53 -12.48 -9.17
N TYR A 122 2.11 -11.40 -8.53
CA TYR A 122 1.41 -10.28 -9.16
C TYR A 122 2.29 -9.57 -10.19
N LEU A 123 3.53 -9.23 -9.84
CA LEU A 123 4.52 -8.69 -10.79
C LEU A 123 4.70 -9.61 -12.00
N GLN A 124 4.89 -10.90 -11.77
CA GLN A 124 5.04 -11.88 -12.85
C GLN A 124 3.79 -11.96 -13.74
N ARG A 125 2.59 -11.79 -13.17
CA ARG A 125 1.35 -11.71 -13.96
C ARG A 125 1.34 -10.48 -14.86
N ILE A 126 1.73 -9.31 -14.35
CA ILE A 126 1.86 -8.10 -15.16
C ILE A 126 2.85 -8.34 -16.30
N VAL A 127 4.04 -8.86 -16.01
CA VAL A 127 5.08 -9.15 -17.03
C VAL A 127 4.57 -10.11 -18.11
N ARG A 128 3.83 -11.17 -17.72
CA ARG A 128 3.20 -12.09 -18.69
C ARG A 128 2.17 -11.38 -19.55
N ASN A 129 1.32 -10.53 -18.97
CA ASN A 129 0.35 -9.74 -19.73
C ASN A 129 1.05 -8.77 -20.70
N LEU A 130 2.13 -8.10 -20.28
CA LEU A 130 2.88 -7.22 -21.17
C LEU A 130 3.40 -7.96 -22.41
N SER A 131 3.76 -9.24 -22.28
CA SER A 131 4.23 -10.05 -23.40
C SER A 131 3.17 -10.36 -24.46
N THR A 132 1.88 -10.24 -24.14
CA THR A 132 0.80 -10.48 -25.11
C THR A 132 0.60 -9.30 -26.06
N PHE A 133 1.00 -8.09 -25.66
CA PHE A 133 0.86 -6.90 -26.50
C PHE A 133 1.99 -6.78 -27.51
N GLN A 134 1.65 -6.60 -28.78
CA GLN A 134 2.63 -6.44 -29.87
C GLN A 134 3.52 -5.22 -29.62
N GLU A 135 2.95 -4.07 -29.27
CA GLU A 135 3.68 -2.82 -29.00
C GLU A 135 4.77 -2.98 -27.93
N MET A 136 4.47 -3.71 -26.85
CA MET A 136 5.45 -3.99 -25.80
C MET A 136 6.55 -4.93 -26.30
N ARG A 137 6.20 -5.96 -27.09
CA ARG A 137 7.19 -6.86 -27.70
C ARG A 137 8.12 -6.11 -28.66
N ASP A 138 7.59 -5.16 -29.42
CA ASP A 138 8.37 -4.33 -30.34
C ASP A 138 9.37 -3.45 -29.59
N LEU A 139 8.94 -2.80 -28.50
CA LEU A 139 9.84 -2.04 -27.62
C LEU A 139 10.95 -2.92 -27.03
N ARG A 140 10.61 -4.12 -26.56
CA ARG A 140 11.60 -5.06 -26.03
C ARG A 140 12.60 -5.48 -27.12
N PHE A 141 12.13 -5.72 -28.34
CA PHE A 141 12.98 -6.04 -29.47
C PHE A 141 13.90 -4.88 -29.84
N GLN A 142 13.36 -3.65 -29.94
CA GLN A 142 14.12 -2.43 -30.23
C GLN A 142 15.25 -2.22 -29.22
N MET A 143 14.97 -2.41 -27.93
CA MET A 143 15.98 -2.27 -26.88
C MET A 143 17.07 -3.34 -26.96
N ALA A 144 16.75 -4.54 -27.49
CA ALA A 144 17.72 -5.60 -27.70
C ALA A 144 18.56 -5.40 -28.97
N SER A 145 17.98 -4.84 -30.03
CA SER A 145 18.66 -4.57 -31.31
C SER A 145 19.52 -3.31 -31.26
N GLU A 146 19.10 -2.29 -30.52
CA GLU A 146 19.76 -0.98 -30.43
C GLU A 146 20.03 -0.62 -28.96
N PRO A 147 21.17 -1.06 -28.39
CA PRO A 147 21.51 -0.74 -27.01
C PRO A 147 21.68 0.76 -26.81
N LEU A 148 20.88 1.32 -25.90
CA LEU A 148 20.95 2.74 -25.54
C LEU A 148 22.25 3.04 -24.78
N SER A 149 23.02 4.01 -25.25
CA SER A 149 24.34 4.35 -24.71
C SER A 149 24.30 5.41 -23.59
N THR A 150 23.38 6.38 -23.69
CA THR A 150 23.30 7.51 -22.74
C THR A 150 22.26 7.28 -21.64
N SER A 151 22.42 7.93 -20.48
CA SER A 151 21.45 7.86 -19.39
C SER A 151 20.10 8.50 -19.75
N GLU A 152 20.15 9.60 -20.49
CA GLU A 152 18.98 10.33 -20.95
C GLU A 152 18.13 9.50 -21.92
N SER A 153 18.76 8.87 -22.91
CA SER A 153 18.03 8.00 -23.85
C SER A 153 17.37 6.81 -23.15
N LYS A 154 18.06 6.18 -22.18
CA LYS A 154 17.48 5.11 -21.34
C LYS A 154 16.26 5.60 -20.56
N THR A 155 16.34 6.80 -19.99
CA THR A 155 15.26 7.42 -19.23
C THR A 155 14.04 7.68 -20.13
N THR A 156 14.25 8.33 -21.26
CA THR A 156 13.19 8.66 -22.22
C THR A 156 12.54 7.40 -22.78
N PHE A 157 13.35 6.41 -23.16
CA PHE A 157 12.86 5.12 -23.65
C PHE A 157 12.01 4.41 -22.59
N PHE A 158 12.49 4.36 -21.34
CA PHE A 158 11.74 3.72 -20.27
C PHE A 158 10.41 4.42 -20.00
N ARG A 159 10.37 5.76 -19.98
CA ARG A 159 9.13 6.52 -19.81
C ARG A 159 8.12 6.20 -20.90
N ASN A 160 8.55 6.22 -22.16
CA ASN A 160 7.69 5.85 -23.28
C ASN A 160 7.12 4.42 -23.11
N ALA A 161 8.00 3.45 -22.82
CA ALA A 161 7.56 2.08 -22.58
C ALA A 161 6.61 1.94 -21.37
N PHE A 162 6.83 2.73 -20.33
CA PHE A 162 5.94 2.80 -19.18
C PHE A 162 4.56 3.37 -19.56
N ASP A 163 4.52 4.45 -20.34
CA ASP A 163 3.27 5.08 -20.78
C ASP A 163 2.46 4.13 -21.66
N VAL A 164 3.12 3.43 -22.57
CA VAL A 164 2.51 2.37 -23.40
C VAL A 164 1.94 1.25 -22.52
N ALA A 165 2.74 0.74 -21.58
CA ALA A 165 2.28 -0.30 -20.66
C ALA A 165 1.09 0.16 -19.79
N ASN A 166 1.14 1.38 -19.27
CA ASN A 166 0.09 1.94 -18.42
C ASN A 166 -1.21 2.13 -19.20
N ARG A 167 -1.14 2.60 -20.45
CA ARG A 167 -2.29 2.66 -21.35
C ARG A 167 -2.87 1.27 -21.59
N LEU A 168 -2.07 0.30 -22.03
CA LEU A 168 -2.55 -1.04 -22.41
C LEU A 168 -3.18 -1.85 -21.26
N LEU A 169 -2.78 -1.58 -20.01
CA LEU A 169 -3.25 -2.33 -18.85
C LEU A 169 -4.42 -1.66 -18.11
N PHE A 170 -4.60 -0.34 -18.27
CA PHE A 170 -5.54 0.44 -17.46
C PHE A 170 -6.42 1.43 -18.25
N MET A 171 -6.22 1.60 -19.56
CA MET A 171 -7.07 2.38 -20.47
C MET A 171 -7.62 1.51 -21.60
#